data_AF-A0A1B7V2D1-F1
#
_entry.id   AF-A0A1B7V2D1-F1
#
_cell.length_a   1.000
_cell.length_b   1.000
_cell.length_c   1.000
_cell.angle_alpha   90.00
_cell.angle_beta   90.00
_cell.angle_gamma   90.00
#
_symmetry.space_group_name_H-M   'P 1'
#
loop_
_entity.id
_entity.type
_entity.pdbx_description
1 polymer ?
#
loop_
_entity_poly.entity_id
_entity_poly.type
_entity_poly.pdbx_seq_one_letter_code
_entity_poly.pdbx_strand_id
1 'polypeptide(L)'
;MNKIVDALKRTAYTGLVAGSLILATSPAKSAELGGLNLDGFCRSVYGSNARSYLIRNLGASGWRCLVNNRLYEFTGPGKDMHAACKWQYRRQDAMAQLYNNNWSDAYAWRCYGQGRLIR
;
A
#
# COMPACT_ATOMS: atom_id res chain seq x y z
N MET A 1 -27.90 21.41 0.32
CA MET A 1 -28.62 20.28 -0.31
C MET A 1 -28.05 19.00 0.30
N ASN A 2 -28.66 18.56 1.39
CA ASN A 2 -28.19 17.48 2.26
C ASN A 2 -29.00 16.21 1.97
N LYS A 3 -28.36 15.12 1.54
CA LYS A 3 -29.00 13.79 1.38
C LYS A 3 -28.50 12.82 2.46
N ILE A 4 -28.71 13.16 3.73
CA ILE A 4 -28.35 12.31 4.88
C ILE A 4 -29.61 11.86 5.66
N VAL A 5 -30.79 11.89 5.04
CA VAL A 5 -32.06 11.64 5.74
C VAL A 5 -32.94 10.67 4.97
N ASP A 6 -32.52 9.43 4.74
CA ASP A 6 -33.45 8.41 4.21
C ASP A 6 -33.19 6.95 4.65
N ALA A 7 -32.47 6.71 5.75
CA ALA A 7 -32.31 5.35 6.26
C ALA A 7 -32.50 5.25 7.78
N LEU A 8 -33.61 5.81 8.28
CA LEU A 8 -34.13 5.54 9.62
C LEU A 8 -35.53 4.95 9.51
N LYS A 9 -35.63 3.74 8.92
CA LYS A 9 -36.83 2.91 9.11
C LYS A 9 -36.80 2.31 10.51
N ARG A 10 -37.56 3.00 11.37
CA ARG A 10 -38.21 2.56 12.60
C ARG A 10 -38.19 1.05 12.80
N THR A 11 -37.44 0.59 13.79
CA THR A 11 -37.75 -0.65 14.50
C THR A 11 -37.65 -0.35 15.99
N ALA A 12 -38.81 -0.21 16.63
CA ALA A 12 -38.92 -0.08 18.07
C ALA A 12 -38.69 -1.47 18.67
N TYR A 13 -37.59 -1.65 19.39
CA TYR A 13 -37.39 -2.78 20.30
C TYR A 13 -37.04 -2.22 21.68
N THR A 14 -38.00 -2.32 22.60
CA THR A 14 -37.78 -2.24 24.04
C THR A 14 -36.90 -3.43 24.45
N GLY A 15 -35.67 -3.15 24.87
CA GLY A 15 -34.72 -4.17 25.32
C GLY A 15 -33.67 -3.55 26.25
N LEU A 16 -33.46 -4.20 27.39
CA LEU A 16 -32.63 -3.81 28.53
C LEU A 16 -31.27 -3.17 28.19
N VAL A 17 -30.92 -2.16 28.99
CA VAL A 17 -29.62 -1.49 29.02
C VAL A 17 -28.55 -2.47 29.51
N ALA A 18 -27.85 -3.11 28.59
CA ALA A 18 -26.54 -3.70 28.85
C ALA A 18 -25.49 -2.75 28.28
N GLY A 19 -24.83 -1.99 29.17
CA GLY A 19 -23.82 -0.99 28.83
C GLY A 19 -22.69 -1.60 28.01
N SER A 20 -22.78 -1.46 26.70
CA SER A 20 -21.71 -1.82 25.78
C SER A 20 -20.74 -0.64 25.75
N LEU A 21 -19.58 -0.79 26.41
CA LEU A 21 -18.43 0.08 26.22
C LEU A 21 -18.00 -0.02 24.75
N ILE A 22 -18.52 0.89 23.92
CA ILE A 22 -18.01 1.08 22.56
C ILE A 22 -16.64 1.72 22.74
N LEU A 23 -15.59 0.90 22.77
CA LEU A 23 -14.22 1.36 22.61
C LEU A 23 -14.14 2.02 21.24
N ALA A 24 -14.17 3.35 21.22
CA ALA A 24 -13.90 4.14 20.03
C ALA A 24 -12.42 3.96 19.64
N THR A 25 -12.12 2.88 18.93
CA THR A 25 -10.81 2.72 18.29
C THR A 25 -10.75 3.74 17.16
N SER A 26 -10.06 4.86 17.38
CA SER A 26 -9.77 5.79 16.29
C SER A 26 -9.05 5.01 15.17
N PRO A 27 -9.42 5.20 13.89
CA PRO A 27 -8.70 4.55 12.81
C PRO A 27 -7.23 4.95 12.90
N ALA A 28 -6.34 3.96 13.01
CA ALA A 28 -4.91 4.21 13.01
C ALA A 28 -4.57 4.97 11.73
N LYS A 29 -4.16 6.24 11.85
CA LYS A 29 -3.74 7.03 10.70
C LYS A 29 -2.53 6.35 10.08
N SER A 30 -2.60 6.11 8.78
CA SER A 30 -1.45 5.65 8.00
C SER A 30 -0.37 6.74 8.00
N ALA A 31 0.86 6.38 8.32
CA ALA A 31 2.00 7.29 8.33
C ALA A 31 2.87 7.04 7.10
N GLU A 32 3.31 8.12 6.44
CA GLU A 32 4.26 8.01 5.33
C GLU A 32 5.62 7.56 5.85
N LEU A 33 6.16 6.49 5.27
CA LEU A 33 7.49 5.97 5.54
C LEU A 33 8.53 6.62 4.62
N GLY A 34 8.12 7.01 3.40
CA GLY A 34 8.92 7.74 2.43
C GLY A 34 8.79 7.20 1.01
N GLY A 35 9.77 7.52 0.16
CA GLY A 35 9.82 7.04 -1.24
C GLY A 35 10.15 5.55 -1.37
N LEU A 36 9.97 5.02 -2.58
CA LEU A 36 10.27 3.64 -2.93
C LEU A 36 11.47 3.52 -3.87
N ASN A 37 12.43 2.64 -3.54
CA ASN A 37 13.63 2.37 -4.31
C ASN A 37 13.53 1.01 -5.02
N LEU A 38 12.93 1.00 -6.22
CA LEU A 38 12.75 -0.22 -7.01
C LEU A 38 14.06 -0.81 -7.53
N ASP A 39 15.03 0.03 -7.86
CA ASP A 39 16.36 -0.42 -8.28
C ASP A 39 17.08 -1.16 -7.15
N GLY A 40 17.03 -0.61 -5.93
CA GLY A 40 17.58 -1.24 -4.73
C GLY A 40 16.92 -2.58 -4.46
N PHE A 41 15.59 -2.66 -4.60
CA PHE A 41 14.87 -3.92 -4.47
C PHE A 41 15.33 -4.94 -5.52
N CYS A 42 15.36 -4.58 -6.80
CA CYS A 42 15.81 -5.49 -7.86
C CYS A 42 17.24 -6.00 -7.61
N ARG A 43 18.15 -5.14 -7.16
CA ARG A 43 19.53 -5.54 -6.83
C ARG A 43 19.62 -6.49 -5.66
N SER A 44 18.74 -6.33 -4.68
CA SER A 44 18.69 -7.22 -3.51
C SER A 44 18.23 -8.64 -3.84
N VAL A 45 17.39 -8.79 -4.86
CA VAL A 45 16.80 -10.07 -5.26
C VAL A 45 17.65 -10.76 -6.33
N TYR A 46 18.15 -10.03 -7.32
CA TYR A 46 18.80 -10.60 -8.51
C TYR A 46 20.29 -10.27 -8.66
N GLY A 47 20.87 -9.50 -7.73
CA GLY A 47 22.27 -9.10 -7.79
C GLY A 47 22.50 -7.70 -8.37
N SER A 48 23.73 -7.21 -8.27
CA SER A 48 24.11 -5.81 -8.50
C SER A 48 23.79 -5.26 -9.90
N ASN A 49 23.75 -6.13 -10.90
CA ASN A 49 23.46 -5.85 -12.30
C ASN A 49 21.95 -5.77 -12.61
N ALA A 50 21.08 -5.92 -11.62
CA ALA A 50 19.64 -5.73 -11.76
C ALA A 50 19.23 -4.26 -11.66
N ARG A 51 18.18 -3.88 -12.38
CA ARG A 51 17.54 -2.57 -12.29
C ARG A 51 16.03 -2.67 -12.52
N SER A 52 15.27 -1.67 -12.09
CA SER A 52 13.85 -1.57 -12.41
C SER A 52 13.64 -1.22 -13.88
N TYR A 53 12.54 -1.72 -14.44
CA TYR A 53 12.13 -1.46 -15.82
C TYR A 53 10.61 -1.42 -15.92
N LEU A 54 10.08 -0.46 -16.67
CA LEU A 54 8.64 -0.32 -16.86
C LEU A 54 8.22 -0.71 -18.27
N ILE A 55 7.39 -1.75 -18.36
CA ILE A 55 6.65 -2.11 -19.56
C ILE A 55 5.42 -1.21 -19.67
N ARG A 56 5.53 -0.08 -20.40
CA ARG A 56 4.51 1.01 -20.38
C ARG A 56 3.11 0.57 -20.80
N ASN A 57 2.97 -0.39 -21.72
CA ASN A 57 1.67 -0.91 -22.16
C ASN A 57 0.93 -1.74 -21.12
N LEU A 58 1.56 -2.06 -19.97
CA LEU A 58 0.95 -2.78 -18.86
C LEU A 58 0.56 -1.88 -17.67
N GLY A 59 0.66 -0.55 -17.84
CA GLY A 59 0.24 0.40 -16.80
C GLY A 59 1.06 0.28 -15.52
N ALA A 60 0.41 0.58 -14.38
CA ALA A 60 0.99 0.45 -13.04
C ALA A 60 1.52 -0.96 -12.73
N SER A 61 1.00 -1.98 -13.41
CA SER A 61 1.44 -3.37 -13.25
C SER A 61 2.64 -3.75 -14.11
N GLY A 62 3.16 -2.83 -14.94
CA GLY A 62 4.24 -3.08 -15.90
C GLY A 62 5.65 -3.06 -15.32
N TRP A 63 5.80 -2.76 -14.03
CA TRP A 63 7.10 -2.72 -13.38
C TRP A 63 7.71 -4.12 -13.27
N ARG A 64 8.98 -4.24 -13.64
CA ARG A 64 9.78 -5.48 -13.67
C ARG A 64 11.21 -5.21 -13.20
N CYS A 65 11.95 -6.27 -12.91
CA CYS A 65 13.40 -6.20 -12.77
C CYS A 65 14.06 -6.66 -14.08
N LEU A 66 14.90 -5.82 -14.68
CA LEU A 66 15.74 -6.16 -15.82
C LEU A 66 17.11 -6.64 -15.33
N VAL A 67 17.49 -7.84 -15.74
CA VAL A 67 18.78 -8.46 -15.42
C VAL A 67 19.37 -9.06 -16.68
N ASN A 68 20.55 -8.61 -17.11
CA ASN A 68 21.22 -9.10 -18.32
C ASN A 68 20.29 -9.18 -19.55
N ASN A 69 19.52 -8.12 -19.80
CA ASN A 69 18.50 -8.01 -20.85
C ASN A 69 17.32 -9.00 -20.77
N ARG A 70 17.12 -9.66 -19.63
CA ARG A 70 15.95 -10.48 -19.34
C ARG A 70 15.06 -9.79 -18.32
N LEU A 71 13.76 -9.79 -18.58
CA LEU A 71 12.76 -9.21 -17.69
C LEU A 71 12.30 -10.30 -16.73
N TYR A 72 12.51 -10.05 -15.44
CA TYR A 72 11.99 -10.84 -14.35
C TYR A 72 10.83 -10.08 -13.73
N GLU A 73 9.73 -10.78 -13.51
CA GLU A 73 8.74 -10.31 -12.56
C GLU A 73 9.41 -10.10 -11.21
N PHE A 74 8.95 -9.19 -10.38
CA PHE A 74 9.42 -9.09 -9.01
C PHE A 74 9.15 -10.45 -8.31
N THR A 75 10.13 -11.37 -8.24
CA THR A 75 9.87 -12.77 -7.84
C THR A 75 9.35 -12.86 -6.41
N GLY A 76 8.28 -13.62 -6.24
CA GLY A 76 7.20 -13.37 -5.30
C GLY A 76 5.93 -13.05 -6.10
N PRO A 77 4.73 -12.97 -5.53
CA PRO A 77 3.58 -12.40 -6.22
C PRO A 77 3.86 -10.93 -6.57
N GLY A 78 4.62 -10.72 -7.65
CA GLY A 78 5.16 -9.48 -8.19
C GLY A 78 4.12 -8.63 -8.88
N LYS A 79 2.95 -8.51 -8.26
CA LYS A 79 2.02 -7.42 -8.52
C LYS A 79 2.38 -6.18 -7.72
N ASP A 80 3.17 -6.34 -6.65
CA ASP A 80 2.94 -5.47 -5.52
C ASP A 80 4.14 -4.59 -5.17
N MET A 81 4.03 -3.31 -5.51
CA MET A 81 4.83 -2.22 -4.97
C MET A 81 4.91 -2.29 -3.42
N HIS A 82 3.90 -2.87 -2.76
CA HIS A 82 3.92 -3.14 -1.33
C HIS A 82 5.06 -4.09 -0.94
N ALA A 83 5.40 -5.11 -1.72
CA ALA A 83 6.52 -6.01 -1.41
C ALA A 83 7.85 -5.26 -1.33
N ALA A 84 8.07 -4.32 -2.25
CA ALA A 84 9.24 -3.46 -2.24
C ALA A 84 9.23 -2.50 -1.03
N CYS A 85 8.07 -1.98 -0.63
CA CYS A 85 7.94 -1.20 0.62
C CYS A 85 8.25 -2.04 1.87
N LYS A 86 7.75 -3.27 1.95
CA LYS A 86 8.01 -4.18 3.07
C LYS A 86 9.49 -4.51 3.20
N TRP A 87 10.15 -4.76 2.07
CA TRP A 87 11.60 -4.97 2.00
C TRP A 87 12.38 -3.73 2.46
N GLN A 88 12.08 -2.55 1.88
CA GLN A 88 12.86 -1.34 2.12
C GLN A 88 12.76 -0.87 3.57
N TYR A 89 11.55 -0.90 4.15
CA TYR A 89 11.30 -0.41 5.50
C TYR A 89 11.29 -1.51 6.56
N ARG A 90 11.54 -2.77 6.16
CA ARG A 90 11.54 -3.96 7.04
C ARG A 90 10.27 -4.08 7.88
N ARG A 91 9.12 -3.74 7.28
CA ARG A 91 7.81 -3.65 7.93
C ARG A 91 6.77 -4.45 7.16
N GLN A 92 6.10 -5.39 7.82
CA GLN A 92 5.08 -6.22 7.16
C GLN A 92 3.79 -5.44 6.85
N ASP A 93 3.56 -4.33 7.55
CA ASP A 93 2.42 -3.45 7.37
C ASP A 93 2.70 -2.29 6.38
N ALA A 94 3.89 -2.27 5.77
CA ALA A 94 4.22 -1.27 4.76
C ALA A 94 3.49 -1.56 3.44
N MET A 95 2.74 -0.58 2.95
CA MET A 95 1.99 -0.61 1.71
C MET A 95 2.40 0.56 0.83
N ALA A 96 2.55 0.30 -0.46
CA ALA A 96 2.79 1.34 -1.45
C ALA A 96 1.48 2.01 -1.88
N GLN A 97 1.52 3.32 -2.07
CA GLN A 97 0.44 4.07 -2.70
C GLN A 97 1.05 5.08 -3.64
N LEU A 98 0.30 5.44 -4.67
CA LEU A 98 0.67 6.54 -5.55
C LEU A 98 0.35 7.86 -4.86
N TYR A 99 1.34 8.75 -4.75
CA TYR A 99 1.09 10.11 -4.24
C TYR A 99 0.50 11.04 -5.32
N ASN A 100 0.56 10.63 -6.59
CA ASN A 100 -0.01 11.34 -7.73
C ASN A 100 -0.53 10.35 -8.79
N ASN A 101 -1.17 10.83 -9.86
CA ASN A 101 -1.72 9.95 -10.91
C ASN A 101 -0.67 9.36 -11.88
N ASN A 102 0.63 9.58 -11.66
CA ASN A 102 1.69 9.16 -12.56
C ASN A 102 2.27 7.79 -12.17
N TRP A 103 1.53 6.72 -12.43
CA TRP A 103 1.97 5.35 -12.17
C TRP A 103 3.26 4.93 -12.90
N SER A 104 3.63 5.66 -13.96
CA SER A 104 4.80 5.37 -14.79
C SER A 104 6.11 5.93 -14.23
N ASP A 105 6.01 6.80 -13.24
CA ASP A 105 7.16 7.33 -12.51
C ASP A 105 7.41 6.49 -11.25
N ALA A 106 8.62 5.93 -11.12
CA ALA A 106 9.00 5.15 -9.94
C ALA A 106 8.90 5.99 -8.66
N TYR A 107 9.17 7.30 -8.76
CA TYR A 107 9.16 8.20 -7.62
C TYR A 107 7.74 8.57 -7.19
N ALA A 108 6.73 8.36 -8.05
CA ALA A 108 5.31 8.52 -7.73
C ALA A 108 4.82 7.55 -6.65
N TRP A 109 5.55 6.47 -6.39
CA TRP A 109 5.23 5.50 -5.37
C TRP A 109 5.82 5.90 -4.02
N ARG A 110 4.95 6.02 -3.02
CA ARG A 110 5.29 6.23 -1.61
C ARG A 110 4.90 5.02 -0.80
N CYS A 111 5.68 4.75 0.24
CA CYS A 111 5.39 3.72 1.21
C CYS A 111 4.71 4.33 2.42
N TYR A 112 3.66 3.69 2.88
CA TYR A 112 2.92 4.05 4.08
C TYR A 112 2.83 2.83 5.00
N GLY A 113 2.87 3.04 6.30
CA GLY A 113 2.63 1.99 7.30
C GLY A 113 1.53 2.41 8.25
N GLN A 114 1.02 1.48 9.06
CA GLN A 114 0.12 1.88 10.14
C GLN A 114 0.90 2.79 11.10
N GLY A 115 0.33 3.95 11.44
CA GLY A 115 0.81 4.80 12.52
C GLY A 115 0.64 4.04 13.83
N ARG A 116 1.60 3.18 14.15
CA ARG A 116 1.63 2.44 15.39
C ARG A 116 1.89 3.45 16.49
N LEU A 117 0.82 3.90 17.15
CA LEU A 117 0.92 4.58 18.43
C LEU A 117 1.59 3.59 19.38
N ILE A 118 2.86 3.82 19.66
CA ILE A 118 3.60 3.11 20.68
C ILE A 118 2.92 3.51 22.00
N ARG A 119 2.24 2.55 22.64
CA ARG A 119 1.73 2.70 24.00
C ARG A 119 2.86 2.46 24.99
#